data_AF-A0A7X9BW46-F1
#
_entry.id   AF-A0A7X9BW46-F1
#
_cell.length_a   1.000
_cell.length_b   1.000
_cell.length_c   1.000
_cell.angle_alpha   90.00
_cell.angle_beta   90.00
_cell.angle_gamma   90.00
#
_symmetry.space_group_name_H-M   'P 1'
#
loop_
_entity.id
_entity.type
_entity.pdbx_description
1 polymer ?
#
loop_
_entity_poly.entity_id
_entity_poly.type
_entity_poly.pdbx_seq_one_letter_code
_entity_poly.pdbx_strand_id
1 'polypeptide(L)'
;MGSSIRNKVLYILAVVLISLLIITGVYVIYKAEFAPNQSVVFPFDTPGIRLVIGGEEIICDNPPILLEGQILLSFDTIKKNIDPYIWFDEALQKVTVTTKDRVIRMKTGSLEALVNEKPMDLNFPAVEQNEELYLPIDFLKDFYQISVRYSAINDVVIIDFNDQFFTNAYPINTNTVIRKGMSIREPIIKKFEGIDEGVQEVSKEPRNCLIILDETEEWFRVRTYDGALGYVKKEDVEIDDFHRVIEAPEEEKPPVLAEGKINLVWDMTYSKHNVELSKDTTPGIDVISPTWFEIVDREGTIKNRATPDYLANAHANGWQVWALFSNNFNDIEGTSIILNNSDKRQ
;
A
#
# COMPACT_ATOMS: atom_id res chain seq x y z
N MET A 1 -30.11 47.56 71.20
CA MET A 1 -30.33 47.57 69.73
C MET A 1 -29.21 46.90 68.90
N GLY A 2 -28.03 46.60 69.47
CA GLY A 2 -26.89 46.04 68.71
C GLY A 2 -26.87 44.52 68.43
N SER A 3 -27.60 43.68 69.17
CA SER A 3 -27.55 42.21 68.97
C SER A 3 -28.41 41.71 67.80
N SER A 4 -29.53 42.38 67.49
CA SER A 4 -30.41 42.03 66.37
C SER A 4 -29.74 42.23 65.01
N ILE A 5 -28.93 43.30 64.88
CA ILE A 5 -28.18 43.61 63.66
C ILE A 5 -27.05 42.57 63.47
N ARG A 6 -26.35 42.20 64.54
CA ARG A 6 -25.26 41.21 64.49
C ARG A 6 -25.74 39.82 64.06
N ASN A 7 -26.91 39.39 64.53
CA ASN A 7 -27.50 38.11 64.14
C ASN A 7 -28.02 38.10 62.69
N LYS A 8 -28.55 39.22 62.18
CA LYS A 8 -28.91 39.38 60.77
C LYS A 8 -27.67 39.35 59.86
N VAL A 9 -26.59 40.02 60.27
CA VAL A 9 -25.31 39.99 59.53
C VAL A 9 -24.70 38.59 59.51
N LEU A 10 -24.73 37.87 60.65
CA LEU A 10 -24.31 36.46 60.72
C LEU A 10 -25.15 35.54 59.83
N TYR A 11 -26.47 35.74 59.79
CA TYR A 11 -27.35 34.96 58.92
C TYR A 11 -27.08 35.24 57.44
N ILE A 12 -26.90 36.50 57.05
CA ILE A 12 -26.56 36.88 55.68
C ILE A 12 -25.21 36.28 55.27
N LEU A 13 -24.19 36.34 56.15
CA LEU A 13 -22.89 35.72 55.91
C LEU A 13 -22.98 34.20 55.75
N ALA A 14 -23.80 33.53 56.57
CA ALA A 14 -24.03 32.09 56.47
C ALA A 14 -24.72 31.70 55.16
N VAL A 15 -25.74 32.46 54.74
CA VAL A 15 -26.42 32.25 53.45
C VAL A 15 -25.45 32.45 52.29
N VAL A 16 -24.66 33.52 52.30
CA VAL A 16 -23.65 33.80 51.27
C VAL A 16 -22.64 32.64 51.16
N LEU A 17 -22.12 32.16 52.30
CA LEU A 17 -21.17 31.05 52.34
C LEU A 17 -21.77 29.75 51.77
N ILE A 18 -23.02 29.43 52.13
CA ILE A 18 -23.73 28.24 51.63
C ILE A 18 -23.96 28.35 50.12
N SER A 19 -24.39 29.51 49.62
CA SER A 19 -24.54 29.72 48.17
C SER A 19 -23.20 29.62 47.43
N LEU A 20 -22.10 30.09 48.03
CA LEU A 20 -20.76 29.97 47.44
C LEU A 20 -20.32 28.51 47.36
N LEU A 21 -20.59 27.71 48.38
CA LEU A 21 -20.35 26.26 48.38
C LEU A 21 -21.17 25.53 47.33
N ILE A 22 -22.45 25.90 47.14
CA ILE A 22 -23.31 25.32 46.10
C ILE A 22 -22.78 25.69 44.71
N ILE A 23 -22.46 26.95 44.47
CA ILE A 23 -21.91 27.41 43.19
C ILE A 23 -20.58 26.70 42.89
N THR A 24 -19.71 26.57 43.89
CA THR A 24 -18.43 25.87 43.75
C THR A 24 -18.65 24.38 43.48
N GLY A 25 -19.59 23.74 44.18
CA GLY A 25 -19.94 22.34 43.95
C GLY A 25 -20.50 22.08 42.55
N VAL A 26 -21.43 22.93 42.09
CA VAL A 26 -21.96 22.87 40.72
C VAL A 26 -20.84 23.11 39.69
N TYR A 27 -19.96 24.07 39.93
CA TYR A 27 -18.82 24.35 39.06
C TYR A 27 -17.84 23.17 38.99
N VAL A 28 -17.56 22.51 40.12
CA VAL A 28 -16.70 21.32 40.17
C VAL A 28 -17.32 20.15 39.40
N ILE A 29 -18.62 19.89 39.58
CA ILE A 29 -19.34 18.83 38.84
C ILE A 29 -19.37 19.16 37.35
N TYR A 30 -19.67 20.40 37.00
CA TYR A 30 -19.66 20.88 35.61
C TYR A 30 -18.28 20.70 34.99
N LYS A 31 -17.20 21.08 35.69
CA LYS A 31 -15.84 20.89 35.21
C LYS A 31 -15.50 19.40 35.08
N ALA A 32 -15.92 18.55 36.00
CA ALA A 32 -15.68 17.12 35.92
C ALA A 32 -16.36 16.45 34.72
N GLU A 33 -17.57 16.91 34.34
CA GLU A 33 -18.32 16.37 33.21
C GLU A 33 -17.94 17.01 31.86
N PHE A 34 -17.64 18.31 31.82
CA PHE A 34 -17.51 19.03 30.54
C PHE A 34 -16.10 19.54 30.24
N ALA A 35 -15.12 19.39 31.15
CA ALA A 35 -13.75 19.83 30.86
C ALA A 35 -13.06 18.91 29.85
N PRO A 36 -12.44 19.48 28.79
CA PRO A 36 -11.63 18.72 27.86
C PRO A 36 -10.41 18.13 28.55
N ASN A 37 -10.01 16.93 28.12
CA ASN A 37 -8.72 16.37 28.50
C ASN A 37 -7.59 17.15 27.81
N GLN A 38 -6.59 17.53 28.61
CA GLN A 38 -5.43 18.32 28.18
C GLN A 38 -4.12 17.49 28.19
N SER A 39 -4.17 16.21 28.57
CA SER A 39 -2.98 15.36 28.57
C SER A 39 -2.53 15.09 27.13
N VAL A 40 -1.25 15.28 26.87
CA VAL A 40 -0.62 14.94 25.58
C VAL A 40 0.04 13.58 25.72
N VAL A 41 -0.25 12.66 24.81
CA VAL A 41 0.29 11.30 24.78
C VAL A 41 0.93 11.04 23.42
N PHE A 42 1.86 10.08 23.38
CA PHE A 42 2.42 9.62 22.13
C PHE A 42 1.34 8.90 21.29
N PRO A 43 1.26 9.11 19.97
CA PRO A 43 0.19 8.57 19.13
C PRO A 43 0.15 7.04 19.03
N PHE A 44 1.29 6.38 19.19
CA PHE A 44 1.41 4.92 19.00
C PHE A 44 1.69 4.20 20.32
N ASP A 45 1.17 2.99 20.46
CA ASP A 45 1.39 2.14 21.63
C ASP A 45 2.46 1.05 21.38
N THR A 46 2.94 0.91 20.13
CA THR A 46 3.85 -0.14 19.67
C THR A 46 5.33 0.29 19.68
N PRO A 47 6.26 -0.56 20.16
CA PRO A 47 7.70 -0.28 20.14
C PRO A 47 8.31 -0.55 18.75
N GLY A 48 9.47 0.07 18.45
CA GLY A 48 10.17 -0.09 17.16
C GLY A 48 9.45 0.55 15.98
N ILE A 49 10.13 0.84 14.86
CA ILE A 49 9.58 1.65 13.75
C ILE A 49 8.15 1.20 13.37
N ARG A 50 7.20 2.14 13.39
CA ARG A 50 5.78 1.89 13.12
C ARG A 50 5.55 1.80 11.62
N LEU A 51 4.48 1.10 11.22
CA LEU A 51 4.02 1.09 9.84
C LEU A 51 2.57 1.57 9.78
N VAL A 52 2.33 2.57 8.94
CA VAL A 52 0.97 3.02 8.59
C VAL A 52 0.81 2.87 7.09
N ILE A 53 -0.22 2.12 6.67
CA ILE A 53 -0.59 1.96 5.26
C ILE A 53 -1.97 2.59 5.07
N GLY A 54 -2.05 3.65 4.26
CA GLY A 54 -3.26 4.46 4.13
C GLY A 54 -3.74 4.97 5.49
N GLY A 55 -4.94 4.56 5.89
CA GLY A 55 -5.58 4.99 7.14
C GLY A 55 -5.36 4.07 8.36
N GLU A 56 -4.53 3.03 8.26
CA GLU A 56 -4.42 1.99 9.28
C GLU A 56 -2.99 1.79 9.78
N GLU A 57 -2.85 1.60 11.10
CA GLU A 57 -1.60 1.13 11.71
C GLU A 57 -1.48 -0.38 11.52
N ILE A 58 -0.41 -0.82 10.87
CA ILE A 58 -0.14 -2.23 10.62
C ILE A 58 0.76 -2.75 11.73
N ILE A 59 0.18 -3.54 12.63
CA ILE A 59 0.93 -4.23 13.67
C ILE A 59 1.67 -5.40 13.01
N CYS A 60 2.99 -5.24 12.90
CA CYS A 60 3.89 -6.22 12.30
C CYS A 60 4.66 -6.93 13.41
N ASP A 61 4.81 -8.26 13.30
CA ASP A 61 5.74 -8.99 14.16
C ASP A 61 7.20 -8.58 13.87
N ASN A 62 7.46 -8.27 12.58
CA ASN A 62 8.72 -7.80 12.04
C ASN A 62 8.56 -6.35 11.54
N PRO A 63 8.86 -5.33 12.37
CA PRO A 63 8.66 -3.93 12.01
C PRO A 63 9.60 -3.49 10.87
N PRO A 64 9.25 -2.41 10.15
CA PRO A 64 10.16 -1.78 9.20
C PRO A 64 11.54 -1.50 9.82
N ILE A 65 12.57 -1.58 8.99
CA ILE A 65 13.93 -1.24 9.40
C ILE A 65 14.49 -0.14 8.50
N LEU A 66 15.29 0.74 9.11
CA LEU A 66 16.07 1.75 8.41
C LEU A 66 17.52 1.31 8.37
N LEU A 67 18.02 1.01 7.18
CA LEU A 67 19.38 0.56 6.97
C LEU A 67 20.01 1.36 5.83
N GLU A 68 21.12 2.04 6.11
CA GLU A 68 21.85 2.89 5.15
C GLU A 68 20.96 3.94 4.43
N GLY A 69 19.94 4.44 5.13
CA GLY A 69 18.99 5.42 4.59
C GLY A 69 17.91 4.83 3.68
N GLN A 70 17.82 3.50 3.56
CA GLN A 70 16.74 2.79 2.88
C GLN A 70 15.71 2.28 3.88
N ILE A 71 14.45 2.28 3.46
CA ILE A 71 13.35 1.65 4.20
C ILE A 71 13.24 0.21 3.71
N LEU A 72 13.38 -0.75 4.63
CA LEU A 72 13.16 -2.16 4.32
C LEU A 72 11.91 -2.65 5.06
N LEU A 73 11.09 -3.41 4.34
CA LEU A 73 9.91 -4.08 4.89
C LEU A 73 10.11 -5.58 4.83
N SER A 74 9.59 -6.30 5.83
CA SER A 74 9.61 -7.74 5.79
C SER A 74 8.80 -8.28 4.61
N PHE A 75 9.22 -9.42 4.08
CA PHE A 75 8.55 -10.12 2.99
C PHE A 75 7.10 -10.39 3.36
N ASP A 76 6.84 -10.84 4.59
CA ASP A 76 5.50 -11.11 5.09
C ASP A 76 4.62 -9.85 5.16
N THR A 77 5.19 -8.72 5.51
CA THR A 77 4.48 -7.43 5.56
C THR A 77 4.06 -7.00 4.15
N ILE A 78 4.97 -7.10 3.18
CA ILE A 78 4.67 -6.80 1.78
C ILE A 78 3.61 -7.78 1.26
N LYS A 79 3.75 -9.08 1.54
CA LYS A 79 2.83 -10.10 1.09
C LYS A 79 1.41 -9.90 1.61
N LYS A 80 1.29 -9.57 2.89
CA LYS A 80 -0.02 -9.42 3.54
C LYS A 80 -0.75 -8.14 3.13
N ASN A 81 -0.02 -7.04 2.94
CA ASN A 81 -0.64 -5.71 2.84
C ASN A 81 -0.48 -5.02 1.48
N ILE A 82 0.43 -5.49 0.61
CA ILE A 82 0.76 -4.81 -0.66
C ILE A 82 0.60 -5.78 -1.84
N ASP A 83 1.31 -6.92 -1.82
CA ASP A 83 1.30 -7.89 -2.93
C ASP A 83 1.15 -9.33 -2.42
N PRO A 84 -0.08 -9.87 -2.34
CA PRO A 84 -0.32 -11.27 -1.97
C PRO A 84 0.37 -12.31 -2.85
N TYR A 85 0.77 -11.93 -4.06
CA TYR A 85 1.36 -12.81 -5.06
C TYR A 85 2.89 -12.76 -5.08
N ILE A 86 3.51 -11.90 -4.25
CA ILE A 86 4.95 -11.90 -4.08
C ILE A 86 5.43 -13.30 -3.67
N TRP A 87 6.47 -13.77 -4.36
CA TRP A 87 6.99 -15.11 -4.21
C TRP A 87 8.46 -15.09 -3.81
N PHE A 88 8.82 -15.95 -2.86
CA PHE A 88 10.19 -16.18 -2.45
C PHE A 88 10.54 -17.65 -2.68
N ASP A 89 11.58 -17.87 -3.49
CA ASP A 89 12.19 -19.17 -3.69
C ASP A 89 13.35 -19.30 -2.70
N GLU A 90 13.11 -19.97 -1.58
CA GLU A 90 14.11 -20.19 -0.52
C GLU A 90 15.34 -20.97 -1.02
N ALA A 91 15.14 -21.95 -1.91
CA ALA A 91 16.23 -22.79 -2.41
C ALA A 91 17.19 -21.98 -3.30
N LEU A 92 16.66 -21.01 -4.05
CA LEU A 92 17.43 -20.16 -4.95
C LEU A 92 17.70 -18.75 -4.39
N GLN A 93 17.21 -18.46 -3.19
CA GLN A 93 17.30 -17.15 -2.52
C GLN A 93 16.85 -16.01 -3.45
N LYS A 94 15.68 -16.19 -4.07
CA LYS A 94 15.18 -15.30 -5.13
C LYS A 94 13.76 -14.84 -4.83
N VAL A 95 13.57 -13.52 -4.81
CA VAL A 95 12.25 -12.89 -4.74
C VAL A 95 11.77 -12.58 -6.15
N THR A 96 10.53 -12.95 -6.44
CA THR A 96 9.84 -12.64 -7.69
C THR A 96 8.61 -11.80 -7.38
N VAL A 97 8.53 -10.64 -8.03
CA VAL A 97 7.38 -9.74 -8.01
C VAL A 97 6.80 -9.71 -9.41
N THR A 98 5.48 -9.87 -9.53
CA THR A 98 4.79 -9.79 -10.82
C THR A 98 3.75 -8.69 -10.75
N THR A 99 3.89 -7.72 -11.64
CA THR A 99 2.95 -6.62 -11.82
C THR A 99 2.22 -6.79 -13.16
N LYS A 100 1.35 -5.86 -13.51
CA LYS A 100 0.58 -5.91 -14.77
C LYS A 100 1.46 -6.06 -16.02
N ASP A 101 2.59 -5.38 -16.06
CA ASP A 101 3.46 -5.25 -17.24
C ASP A 101 4.91 -5.71 -16.98
N ARG A 102 5.26 -6.07 -15.73
CA ARG A 102 6.66 -6.37 -15.36
C ARG A 102 6.79 -7.56 -14.43
N VAL A 103 7.82 -8.36 -14.68
CA VAL A 103 8.36 -9.36 -13.76
C VAL A 103 9.69 -8.85 -13.23
N ILE A 104 9.76 -8.68 -11.91
CA ILE A 104 10.95 -8.23 -11.20
C ILE A 104 11.51 -9.40 -10.42
N ARG A 105 12.82 -9.62 -10.52
CA ARG A 105 13.52 -10.67 -9.78
C ARG A 105 14.70 -10.09 -9.05
N MET A 106 14.79 -10.38 -7.77
CA MET A 106 15.88 -9.94 -6.90
C MET A 106 16.49 -11.15 -6.22
N LYS A 107 17.82 -11.20 -6.14
CA LYS A 107 18.53 -12.25 -5.40
C LYS A 107 18.95 -11.70 -4.04
N THR A 108 18.72 -12.46 -2.97
CA THR A 108 19.14 -12.07 -1.62
C THR A 108 20.64 -11.80 -1.58
N GLY A 109 21.04 -10.67 -0.99
CA GLY A 109 22.43 -10.22 -0.89
C GLY A 109 23.04 -9.70 -2.20
N SER A 110 22.28 -9.63 -3.30
CA SER A 110 22.73 -9.09 -4.59
C SER A 110 22.21 -7.68 -4.81
N LEU A 111 23.07 -6.81 -5.33
CA LEU A 111 22.69 -5.49 -5.83
C LEU A 111 22.15 -5.54 -7.27
N GLU A 112 22.06 -6.73 -7.87
CA GLU A 112 21.49 -6.90 -9.20
C GLU A 112 20.05 -7.40 -9.12
N ALA A 113 19.16 -6.71 -9.83
CA ALA A 113 17.80 -7.17 -10.12
C ALA A 113 17.59 -7.35 -11.63
N LEU A 114 16.61 -8.17 -11.99
CA LEU A 114 16.15 -8.33 -13.37
C LEU A 114 14.74 -7.77 -13.48
N VAL A 115 14.51 -6.85 -14.41
CA VAL A 115 13.18 -6.35 -14.77
C VAL A 115 12.91 -6.76 -16.21
N ASN A 116 11.95 -7.67 -16.43
CA ASN A 116 11.68 -8.26 -17.75
C ASN A 116 12.96 -8.76 -18.45
N GLU A 117 13.76 -9.56 -17.73
CA GLU A 117 15.06 -10.12 -18.14
C GLU A 117 16.19 -9.11 -18.40
N LYS A 118 15.95 -7.81 -18.16
CA LYS A 118 16.99 -6.78 -18.29
C LYS A 118 17.62 -6.48 -16.93
N PRO A 119 18.95 -6.48 -16.82
CA PRO A 119 19.64 -6.10 -15.57
C PRO A 119 19.30 -4.67 -15.17
N MET A 120 19.09 -4.48 -13.87
CA MET A 120 18.90 -3.19 -13.22
C MET A 120 19.62 -3.20 -11.88
N ASP A 121 20.38 -2.15 -11.62
CA ASP A 121 21.10 -2.01 -10.37
C ASP A 121 20.14 -1.59 -9.25
N LEU A 122 20.22 -2.32 -8.14
CA LEU A 122 19.64 -1.94 -6.87
C LEU A 122 20.64 -1.06 -6.13
N ASN A 123 20.14 -0.03 -5.46
CA ASN A 123 20.96 0.72 -4.51
C ASN A 123 21.24 -0.10 -3.23
N PHE A 124 20.36 -1.05 -2.90
CA PHE A 124 20.44 -1.86 -1.70
C PHE A 124 19.83 -3.24 -1.94
N PRO A 125 20.42 -4.34 -1.43
CA PRO A 125 19.94 -5.68 -1.73
C PRO A 125 18.74 -6.07 -0.85
N ALA A 126 18.08 -7.16 -1.21
CA ALA A 126 17.26 -7.88 -0.24
C ALA A 126 18.17 -8.50 0.84
N VAL A 127 17.81 -8.34 2.11
CA VAL A 127 18.65 -8.75 3.25
C VAL A 127 17.88 -9.69 4.15
N GLU A 128 18.53 -10.75 4.62
CA GLU A 128 17.99 -11.62 5.65
C GLU A 128 18.44 -11.12 7.03
N GLN A 129 17.50 -10.87 7.92
CA GLN A 129 17.77 -10.43 9.28
C GLN A 129 16.82 -11.12 10.27
N ASN A 130 17.39 -11.75 11.29
CA ASN A 130 16.64 -12.54 12.28
C ASN A 130 15.73 -13.61 11.65
N GLU A 131 16.24 -14.33 10.62
CA GLU A 131 15.50 -15.35 9.87
C GLU A 131 14.31 -14.81 9.06
N GLU A 132 14.19 -13.48 8.93
CA GLU A 132 13.18 -12.82 8.12
C GLU A 132 13.82 -12.11 6.92
N LEU A 133 13.19 -12.22 5.75
CA LEU A 133 13.64 -11.55 4.54
C LEU A 133 13.09 -10.12 4.49
N TYR A 134 13.97 -9.14 4.35
CA TYR A 134 13.63 -7.73 4.18
C TYR A 134 13.92 -7.25 2.77
N LEU A 135 12.99 -6.47 2.22
CA LEU A 135 13.06 -5.94 0.86
C LEU A 135 13.09 -4.42 0.85
N PRO A 136 13.93 -3.79 0.01
CA PRO A 136 13.98 -2.34 -0.15
C PRO A 136 12.70 -1.84 -0.83
N ILE A 137 11.78 -1.29 -0.03
CA ILE A 137 10.47 -0.89 -0.55
C ILE A 137 10.58 0.29 -1.53
N ASP A 138 11.61 1.12 -1.39
CA ASP A 138 11.87 2.24 -2.29
C ASP A 138 12.12 1.79 -3.74
N PHE A 139 12.74 0.63 -3.94
CA PHE A 139 12.89 0.05 -5.28
C PHE A 139 11.55 -0.44 -5.83
N LEU A 140 10.72 -1.02 -4.97
CA LEU A 140 9.43 -1.60 -5.35
C LEU A 140 8.31 -0.56 -5.50
N LYS A 141 8.49 0.66 -5.01
CA LYS A 141 7.43 1.67 -4.90
C LYS A 141 6.76 2.00 -6.25
N ASP A 142 7.55 2.14 -7.31
CA ASP A 142 7.03 2.50 -8.64
C ASP A 142 6.29 1.31 -9.27
N PHE A 143 6.74 0.08 -8.97
CA PHE A 143 6.13 -1.16 -9.46
C PHE A 143 4.79 -1.43 -8.77
N TYR A 144 4.69 -1.17 -7.47
CA TYR A 144 3.45 -1.28 -6.71
C TYR A 144 2.57 -0.03 -6.78
N GLN A 145 3.01 1.02 -7.48
CA GLN A 145 2.33 2.31 -7.53
C GLN A 145 2.00 2.83 -6.11
N ILE A 146 2.98 2.78 -5.22
CA ILE A 146 2.89 3.30 -3.85
C ILE A 146 3.83 4.49 -3.66
N SER A 147 3.51 5.33 -2.69
CA SER A 147 4.44 6.30 -2.12
C SER A 147 4.87 5.83 -0.74
N VAL A 148 6.13 6.09 -0.40
CA VAL A 148 6.73 5.68 0.88
C VAL A 148 7.42 6.89 1.49
N ARG A 149 7.19 7.13 2.78
CA ARG A 149 7.86 8.18 3.54
C ARG A 149 8.16 7.72 4.95
N TYR A 150 9.33 8.03 5.46
CA TYR A 150 9.65 7.91 6.88
C TYR A 150 9.49 9.26 7.60
N SER A 151 8.86 9.25 8.76
CA SER A 151 8.74 10.40 9.66
C SER A 151 9.51 10.13 10.94
N ALA A 152 10.61 10.87 11.15
CA ALA A 152 11.41 10.78 12.37
C ALA A 152 10.69 11.34 13.61
N ILE A 153 9.61 12.12 13.44
CA ILE A 153 8.86 12.76 14.54
C ILE A 153 8.16 11.69 15.38
N ASN A 154 7.49 10.74 14.74
CA ASN A 154 6.79 9.63 15.42
C ASN A 154 7.43 8.26 15.12
N ASP A 155 8.60 8.26 14.49
CA ASP A 155 9.34 7.05 14.10
C ASP A 155 8.45 6.03 13.37
N VAL A 156 7.86 6.50 12.25
CA VAL A 156 6.84 5.78 11.47
C VAL A 156 7.15 5.82 9.97
N VAL A 157 7.02 4.67 9.33
CA VAL A 157 6.97 4.52 7.87
C VAL A 157 5.51 4.62 7.44
N ILE A 158 5.25 5.48 6.47
CA ILE A 158 3.93 5.80 5.93
C ILE A 158 3.92 5.38 4.47
N ILE A 159 2.94 4.56 4.09
CA ILE A 159 2.75 4.08 2.73
C ILE A 159 1.36 4.45 2.26
N ASP A 160 1.26 5.00 1.06
CA ASP A 160 -0.03 5.26 0.40
C ASP A 160 -0.02 4.66 -0.99
N PHE A 161 -1.15 4.10 -1.42
CA PHE A 161 -1.34 3.70 -2.81
C PHE A 161 -1.65 4.94 -3.66
N ASN A 162 -0.98 5.07 -4.80
CA ASN A 162 -1.07 6.25 -5.66
C ASN A 162 -2.43 6.38 -6.37
N ASP A 163 -3.23 5.31 -6.37
CA ASP A 163 -4.61 5.29 -6.88
C ASP A 163 -5.64 5.74 -5.83
N GLN A 164 -5.23 5.93 -4.57
CA GLN A 164 -6.09 6.46 -3.51
C GLN A 164 -6.00 7.98 -3.44
N PHE A 165 -7.17 8.61 -3.42
CA PHE A 165 -7.31 10.05 -3.30
C PHE A 165 -7.67 10.42 -1.86
N PHE A 166 -6.89 11.33 -1.29
CA PHE A 166 -7.15 11.84 0.05
C PHE A 166 -7.55 13.31 -0.01
N THR A 167 -8.50 13.68 0.85
CA THR A 167 -8.86 15.08 1.06
C THR A 167 -7.94 15.66 2.11
N ASN A 168 -7.34 16.82 1.81
CA ASN A 168 -6.47 17.51 2.75
C ASN A 168 -7.29 18.49 3.60
N ALA A 169 -6.86 18.67 4.84
CA ALA A 169 -7.36 19.69 5.74
C ALA A 169 -6.23 20.31 6.55
N TYR A 170 -6.44 21.54 6.99
CA TYR A 170 -5.50 22.29 7.80
C TYR A 170 -6.18 22.81 9.07
N PRO A 171 -5.46 22.86 10.22
CA PRO A 171 -6.00 23.46 11.43
C PRO A 171 -6.27 24.96 11.22
N ILE A 172 -7.43 25.43 11.71
CA ILE A 172 -7.78 26.86 11.62
C ILE A 172 -6.86 27.71 12.50
N ASN A 173 -6.50 27.20 13.68
CA ASN A 173 -5.63 27.91 14.63
C ASN A 173 -4.92 26.96 15.61
N THR A 174 -4.09 27.51 16.49
CA THR A 174 -3.30 26.76 17.49
C THR A 174 -4.13 26.06 18.57
N ASN A 175 -5.42 26.36 18.72
CA ASN A 175 -6.31 25.64 19.63
C ASN A 175 -6.83 24.33 19.04
N THR A 176 -6.71 24.13 17.73
CA THR A 176 -7.03 22.85 17.08
C THR A 176 -6.11 21.77 17.66
N VAL A 177 -6.70 20.63 18.02
CA VAL A 177 -5.94 19.50 18.57
C VAL A 177 -6.45 18.20 17.97
N ILE A 178 -5.53 17.25 17.80
CA ILE A 178 -5.88 15.90 17.36
C ILE A 178 -5.91 15.01 18.58
N ARG A 179 -6.96 14.20 18.69
CA ARG A 179 -7.21 13.33 19.83
C ARG A 179 -7.14 11.86 19.44
N LYS A 180 -6.86 11.00 20.41
CA LYS A 180 -6.80 9.53 20.21
C LYS A 180 -8.17 8.92 19.87
N GLY A 181 -9.27 9.57 20.23
CA GLY A 181 -10.63 9.13 19.92
C GLY A 181 -11.63 10.28 19.71
N MET A 182 -12.86 9.92 19.36
CA MET A 182 -13.98 10.83 19.02
C MET A 182 -14.63 11.48 20.26
N SER A 183 -13.83 12.07 21.14
CA SER A 183 -14.34 12.78 22.31
C SER A 183 -13.34 13.81 22.81
N ILE A 184 -13.84 14.95 23.32
CA ILE A 184 -13.00 15.96 23.97
C ILE A 184 -12.32 15.46 25.25
N ARG A 185 -12.74 14.30 25.78
CA ARG A 185 -12.14 13.64 26.95
C ARG A 185 -10.97 12.72 26.57
N GLU A 186 -10.79 12.43 25.29
CA GLU A 186 -9.67 11.64 24.80
C GLU A 186 -8.37 12.45 24.86
N PRO A 187 -7.23 11.80 25.15
CA PRO A 187 -5.95 12.47 25.21
C PRO A 187 -5.57 13.03 23.84
N ILE A 188 -4.77 14.09 23.86
CA ILE A 188 -4.28 14.79 22.69
C ILE A 188 -3.04 14.06 22.17
N ILE A 189 -2.98 13.80 20.87
CA ILE A 189 -1.81 13.19 20.21
C ILE A 189 -0.99 14.21 19.42
N LYS A 190 -1.60 15.33 19.00
CA LYS A 190 -0.90 16.41 18.30
C LYS A 190 -1.50 17.77 18.62
N LYS A 191 -0.62 18.76 18.80
CA LYS A 191 -0.92 20.20 18.86
C LYS A 191 -0.21 20.90 17.71
N PHE A 192 -0.70 22.08 17.36
CA PHE A 192 -0.11 22.90 16.30
C PHE A 192 0.53 24.15 16.90
N GLU A 193 1.60 24.60 16.25
CA GLU A 193 2.32 25.80 16.60
C GLU A 193 1.95 26.92 15.63
N GLY A 194 1.89 28.15 16.16
CA GLY A 194 1.65 29.33 15.34
C GLY A 194 2.84 29.65 14.44
N ILE A 195 2.61 30.53 13.45
CA ILE A 195 3.68 31.00 12.56
C ILE A 195 4.83 31.63 13.36
N ASP A 196 4.48 32.41 14.39
CA ASP A 196 5.41 33.07 15.32
C ASP A 196 4.89 32.92 16.77
N GLU A 197 5.76 33.20 17.74
CA GLU A 197 5.37 33.22 19.16
C GLU A 197 4.19 34.18 19.41
N GLY A 198 3.07 33.63 19.90
CA GLY A 198 1.87 34.40 20.22
C GLY A 198 0.88 34.59 19.06
N VAL A 199 1.21 34.13 17.84
CA VAL A 199 0.29 34.11 16.71
C VAL A 199 -0.56 32.84 16.76
N GLN A 200 -1.89 32.98 16.63
CA GLN A 200 -2.81 31.83 16.64
C GLN A 200 -2.99 31.18 15.27
N GLU A 201 -2.62 31.87 14.20
CA GLU A 201 -2.68 31.36 12.83
C GLU A 201 -1.62 30.28 12.61
N VAL A 202 -2.03 29.18 11.97
CA VAL A 202 -1.17 28.04 11.66
C VAL A 202 -0.88 28.04 10.15
N SER A 203 0.40 27.95 9.79
CA SER A 203 0.83 27.91 8.39
C SER A 203 0.31 26.65 7.66
N LYS A 204 -0.18 26.81 6.42
CA LYS A 204 -0.59 25.71 5.52
C LYS A 204 0.63 25.00 4.90
N GLU A 205 1.48 24.45 5.74
CA GLU A 205 2.67 23.68 5.37
C GLU A 205 2.41 22.17 5.45
N PRO A 206 3.19 21.33 4.73
CA PRO A 206 3.04 19.87 4.80
C PRO A 206 3.00 19.31 6.22
N ARG A 207 3.81 19.82 7.16
CA ARG A 207 3.84 19.36 8.57
C ARG A 207 2.51 19.53 9.32
N ASN A 208 1.68 20.48 8.90
CA ASN A 208 0.37 20.80 9.49
C ASN A 208 -0.78 20.20 8.67
N CYS A 209 -0.49 19.59 7.53
CA CYS A 209 -1.48 18.92 6.69
C CYS A 209 -2.06 17.70 7.41
N LEU A 210 -3.39 17.58 7.33
CA LEU A 210 -4.18 16.46 7.79
C LEU A 210 -4.81 15.79 6.58
N ILE A 211 -4.73 14.48 6.53
CA ILE A 211 -5.36 13.65 5.51
C ILE A 211 -6.64 13.12 6.14
N ILE A 212 -7.80 13.50 5.59
CA ILE A 212 -9.10 13.00 6.03
C ILE A 212 -9.25 11.57 5.53
N LEU A 213 -9.51 10.65 6.46
CA LEU A 213 -9.72 9.23 6.20
C LEU A 213 -11.20 8.88 6.22
N ASP A 214 -11.90 9.31 7.28
CA ASP A 214 -13.33 9.06 7.48
C ASP A 214 -13.98 10.30 8.10
N GLU A 215 -15.30 10.41 7.96
CA GLU A 215 -16.09 11.46 8.61
C GLU A 215 -17.30 10.91 9.36
N THR A 216 -17.63 11.59 10.45
CA THR A 216 -18.86 11.40 11.24
C THR A 216 -19.67 12.69 11.27
N GLU A 217 -20.64 12.85 12.16
CA GLU A 217 -21.39 14.12 12.28
C GLU A 217 -20.49 15.28 12.76
N GLU A 218 -19.70 15.06 13.82
CA GLU A 218 -18.92 16.12 14.49
C GLU A 218 -17.39 16.00 14.28
N TRP A 219 -16.90 14.82 13.90
CA TRP A 219 -15.47 14.50 13.86
C TRP A 219 -15.01 14.02 12.48
N PHE A 220 -13.80 14.41 12.10
CA PHE A 220 -13.01 13.74 11.09
C PHE A 220 -12.03 12.77 11.76
N ARG A 221 -11.92 11.56 11.21
CA ARG A 221 -10.76 10.70 11.43
C ARG A 221 -9.69 11.14 10.45
N VAL A 222 -8.51 11.46 10.97
CA VAL A 222 -7.41 12.02 10.20
C VAL A 222 -6.12 11.27 10.44
N ARG A 223 -5.28 11.25 9.41
CA ARG A 223 -3.85 10.95 9.54
C ARG A 223 -3.06 12.25 9.41
N THR A 224 -2.15 12.49 10.33
CA THR A 224 -1.24 13.63 10.23
C THR A 224 -0.15 13.37 9.19
N TYR A 225 0.50 14.42 8.70
CA TYR A 225 1.64 14.26 7.79
C TYR A 225 2.78 13.40 8.35
N ASP A 226 2.97 13.44 9.66
CA ASP A 226 3.92 12.64 10.45
C ASP A 226 3.38 11.27 10.87
N GLY A 227 2.24 10.83 10.31
CA GLY A 227 1.74 9.45 10.36
C GLY A 227 0.82 9.12 11.52
N ALA A 228 0.61 10.03 12.47
CA ALA A 228 -0.27 9.78 13.62
C ALA A 228 -1.73 9.69 13.17
N LEU A 229 -2.45 8.67 13.66
CA LEU A 229 -3.87 8.46 13.42
C LEU A 229 -4.68 8.99 14.59
N GLY A 230 -5.69 9.82 14.32
CA GLY A 230 -6.55 10.36 15.37
C GLY A 230 -7.77 11.07 14.83
N TYR A 231 -8.35 11.90 15.68
CA TYR A 231 -9.62 12.56 15.43
C TYR A 231 -9.53 14.06 15.70
N VAL A 232 -10.16 14.85 14.83
CA VAL A 232 -10.27 16.30 14.95
C VAL A 232 -11.70 16.72 14.70
N LYS A 233 -12.17 17.77 15.37
CA LYS A 233 -13.51 18.30 15.14
C LYS A 233 -13.58 18.98 13.77
N LYS A 234 -14.72 18.83 13.08
CA LYS A 234 -14.92 19.46 11.77
C LYS A 234 -14.83 20.98 11.83
N GLU A 235 -15.34 21.59 12.90
CA GLU A 235 -15.32 23.04 13.11
C GLU A 235 -13.91 23.63 13.35
N ASP A 236 -12.91 22.78 13.63
CA ASP A 236 -11.55 23.21 13.97
C ASP A 236 -10.58 23.12 12.77
N VAL A 237 -11.05 22.69 11.59
CA VAL A 237 -10.23 22.51 10.39
C VAL A 237 -10.87 23.12 9.15
N GLU A 238 -10.03 23.58 8.23
CA GLU A 238 -10.41 24.05 6.90
C GLU A 238 -10.00 23.00 5.86
N ILE A 239 -10.95 22.57 5.04
CA ILE A 239 -10.72 21.61 3.95
C ILE A 239 -10.05 22.31 2.77
N ASP A 240 -9.06 21.66 2.17
CA ASP A 240 -8.39 22.10 0.96
C ASP A 240 -8.74 21.15 -0.19
N ASP A 241 -9.70 21.56 -1.04
CA ASP A 241 -10.28 20.77 -2.14
C ASP A 241 -9.33 20.64 -3.35
N PHE A 242 -8.08 20.24 -3.14
CA PHE A 242 -7.16 19.95 -4.24
C PHE A 242 -7.43 18.56 -4.82
N HIS A 243 -8.24 18.50 -5.88
CA HIS A 243 -8.42 17.31 -6.70
C HIS A 243 -7.22 17.14 -7.64
N ARG A 244 -6.32 16.20 -7.35
CA ARG A 244 -5.29 15.78 -8.31
C ARG A 244 -5.92 14.83 -9.32
N VAL A 245 -6.39 15.35 -10.45
CA VAL A 245 -6.75 14.53 -11.61
C VAL A 245 -5.47 13.91 -12.14
N ILE A 246 -5.29 12.61 -11.96
CA ILE A 246 -4.21 11.86 -12.61
C ILE A 246 -4.82 11.19 -13.82
N GLU A 247 -4.33 11.52 -15.01
CA GLU A 247 -4.61 10.75 -16.22
C GLU A 247 -4.09 9.33 -15.99
N ALA A 248 -5.01 8.36 -16.00
CA ALA A 248 -4.65 6.95 -15.91
C ALA A 248 -3.66 6.63 -17.04
N PRO A 249 -2.53 5.95 -16.74
CA PRO A 249 -1.61 5.52 -17.78
C PRO A 249 -2.37 4.72 -18.83
N GLU A 250 -2.12 5.03 -20.10
CA GLU A 250 -2.78 4.40 -21.24
C GLU A 250 -2.51 2.89 -21.18
N GLU A 251 -3.53 2.12 -20.83
CA GLU A 251 -3.39 0.68 -20.71
C GLU A 251 -3.16 0.06 -22.09
N GLU A 252 -2.05 -0.67 -22.27
CA GLU A 252 -1.91 -1.57 -23.41
C GLU A 252 -3.08 -2.57 -23.38
N LYS A 253 -3.98 -2.45 -24.36
CA LYS A 253 -5.14 -3.34 -24.43
C LYS A 253 -4.65 -4.76 -24.67
N PRO A 254 -5.08 -5.75 -23.87
CA PRO A 254 -4.76 -7.14 -24.15
C PRO A 254 -5.23 -7.53 -25.56
N PRO A 255 -4.57 -8.50 -26.21
CA PRO A 255 -4.97 -8.96 -27.52
C PRO A 255 -6.44 -9.41 -27.49
N VAL A 256 -7.20 -8.99 -28.50
CA VAL A 256 -8.64 -9.30 -28.61
C VAL A 256 -8.79 -10.81 -28.79
N LEU A 257 -9.34 -11.49 -27.77
CA LEU A 257 -9.70 -12.90 -27.86
C LEU A 257 -10.91 -13.07 -28.79
N ALA A 258 -10.98 -14.20 -29.49
CA ALA A 258 -12.15 -14.52 -30.31
C ALA A 258 -13.40 -14.64 -29.40
N GLU A 259 -14.45 -13.88 -29.68
CA GLU A 259 -15.70 -13.93 -28.92
C GLU A 259 -16.55 -15.16 -29.32
N GLY A 260 -17.07 -15.88 -28.33
CA GLY A 260 -18.00 -17.00 -28.56
C GLY A 260 -17.33 -18.37 -28.59
N LYS A 261 -17.92 -19.31 -29.34
CA LYS A 261 -17.38 -20.67 -29.49
C LYS A 261 -16.23 -20.64 -30.48
N ILE A 262 -15.10 -21.22 -30.11
CA ILE A 262 -13.87 -21.25 -30.90
C ILE A 262 -13.73 -22.61 -31.57
N ASN A 263 -13.48 -22.62 -32.88
CA ASN A 263 -13.01 -23.79 -33.61
C ASN A 263 -11.49 -23.77 -33.67
N LEU A 264 -10.88 -24.64 -32.85
CA LEU A 264 -9.43 -24.78 -32.75
C LEU A 264 -8.97 -26.04 -33.48
N VAL A 265 -7.95 -25.90 -34.32
CA VAL A 265 -7.29 -27.03 -35.02
C VAL A 265 -5.90 -27.25 -34.46
N TRP A 266 -5.62 -28.47 -34.01
CA TRP A 266 -4.26 -28.90 -33.66
C TRP A 266 -3.48 -29.20 -34.92
N ASP A 267 -2.29 -28.61 -35.04
CA ASP A 267 -1.37 -28.87 -36.13
C ASP A 267 -0.08 -29.51 -35.61
N MET A 268 0.12 -30.77 -35.96
CA MET A 268 1.26 -31.54 -35.47
C MET A 268 2.50 -31.28 -36.32
N THR A 269 3.41 -30.47 -35.79
CA THR A 269 4.64 -30.08 -36.48
C THR A 269 5.82 -30.95 -36.04
N TYR A 270 6.23 -31.92 -36.87
CA TYR A 270 7.42 -32.74 -36.57
C TYR A 270 8.73 -31.99 -36.86
N SER A 271 8.71 -31.14 -37.90
CA SER A 271 9.80 -30.27 -38.36
C SER A 271 9.26 -28.90 -38.75
N LYS A 272 10.17 -27.96 -39.03
CA LYS A 272 9.83 -26.65 -39.59
C LYS A 272 9.16 -26.84 -40.95
N HIS A 273 7.95 -26.34 -41.09
CA HIS A 273 7.19 -26.36 -42.34
C HIS A 273 6.20 -25.18 -42.35
N ASN A 274 5.47 -25.00 -43.45
CA ASN A 274 4.43 -23.99 -43.59
C ASN A 274 3.04 -24.61 -43.48
N VAL A 275 2.07 -23.81 -43.06
CA VAL A 275 0.65 -24.17 -43.11
C VAL A 275 0.26 -24.60 -44.53
N GLU A 276 -0.23 -25.83 -44.69
CA GLU A 276 -0.77 -26.31 -45.97
C GLU A 276 -2.27 -26.00 -46.13
N LEU A 277 -2.93 -25.61 -45.04
CA LEU A 277 -4.33 -25.21 -45.00
C LEU A 277 -4.53 -23.77 -45.49
N SER A 278 -5.68 -23.51 -46.10
CA SER A 278 -6.11 -22.15 -46.47
C SER A 278 -7.56 -21.92 -46.04
N LYS A 279 -7.93 -20.67 -45.77
CA LYS A 279 -9.28 -20.27 -45.42
C LYS A 279 -10.30 -20.68 -46.49
N ASP A 280 -9.89 -20.67 -47.75
CA ASP A 280 -10.73 -21.03 -48.89
C ASP A 280 -11.03 -22.54 -48.93
N THR A 281 -10.06 -23.37 -48.51
CA THR A 281 -10.20 -24.84 -48.47
C THR A 281 -10.76 -25.35 -47.15
N THR A 282 -10.53 -24.64 -46.06
CA THR A 282 -10.94 -25.00 -44.69
C THR A 282 -11.58 -23.81 -43.98
N PRO A 283 -12.80 -23.44 -44.39
CA PRO A 283 -13.53 -22.37 -43.72
C PRO A 283 -13.92 -22.77 -42.29
N GLY A 284 -13.94 -21.78 -41.39
CA GLY A 284 -14.39 -21.98 -40.01
C GLY A 284 -13.31 -22.28 -38.98
N ILE A 285 -12.02 -22.20 -39.34
CA ILE A 285 -10.93 -22.20 -38.36
C ILE A 285 -10.82 -20.80 -37.75
N ASP A 286 -10.86 -20.71 -36.43
CA ASP A 286 -10.65 -19.47 -35.68
C ASP A 286 -9.22 -19.43 -35.11
N VAL A 287 -8.75 -20.58 -34.62
CA VAL A 287 -7.44 -20.75 -33.98
C VAL A 287 -6.73 -21.96 -34.58
N ILE A 288 -5.45 -21.78 -34.93
CA ILE A 288 -4.54 -22.88 -35.23
C ILE A 288 -3.52 -23.05 -34.11
N SER A 289 -3.31 -24.29 -33.67
CA SER A 289 -2.46 -24.63 -32.53
C SER A 289 -1.31 -25.57 -32.94
N PRO A 290 -0.20 -25.01 -33.44
CA PRO A 290 0.95 -25.80 -33.87
C PRO A 290 1.82 -26.28 -32.70
N THR A 291 2.34 -27.52 -32.76
CA THR A 291 3.25 -28.11 -31.76
C THR A 291 4.70 -27.59 -31.88
N TRP A 292 4.88 -26.29 -31.72
CA TRP A 292 6.14 -25.61 -32.04
C TRP A 292 7.25 -25.77 -31.01
N PHE A 293 6.89 -25.78 -29.74
CA PHE A 293 7.87 -25.75 -28.65
C PHE A 293 7.84 -27.07 -27.89
N GLU A 294 9.01 -27.64 -27.64
CA GLU A 294 9.16 -28.87 -26.89
C GLU A 294 10.38 -28.82 -25.97
N ILE A 295 10.19 -29.16 -24.69
CA ILE A 295 11.30 -29.39 -23.76
C ILE A 295 11.91 -30.76 -24.06
N VAL A 296 13.20 -30.79 -24.41
CA VAL A 296 13.88 -32.02 -24.83
C VAL A 296 14.77 -32.65 -23.76
N ASP A 297 15.12 -31.91 -22.71
CA ASP A 297 16.01 -32.39 -21.64
C ASP A 297 15.65 -31.79 -20.27
N ARG A 298 16.33 -32.25 -19.22
CA ARG A 298 16.14 -31.81 -17.83
C ARG A 298 16.74 -30.43 -17.53
N GLU A 299 17.48 -29.84 -18.46
CA GLU A 299 18.03 -28.49 -18.34
C GLU A 299 17.09 -27.43 -18.90
N GLY A 300 15.98 -27.83 -19.50
CA GLY A 300 14.99 -26.91 -20.04
C GLY A 300 15.28 -26.48 -21.48
N THR A 301 16.13 -27.20 -22.22
CA THR A 301 16.39 -26.88 -23.62
C THR A 301 15.11 -26.96 -24.43
N ILE A 302 14.75 -25.86 -25.10
CA ILE A 302 13.55 -25.77 -25.94
C ILE A 302 13.90 -26.03 -27.40
N LYS A 303 13.28 -27.06 -27.97
CA LYS A 303 13.25 -27.26 -29.42
C LYS A 303 12.19 -26.36 -30.03
N ASN A 304 12.62 -25.41 -30.86
CA ASN A 304 11.75 -24.47 -31.56
C ASN A 304 11.55 -24.86 -33.04
N ARG A 305 10.30 -25.12 -33.41
CA ARG A 305 9.87 -25.44 -34.79
C ARG A 305 9.09 -24.31 -35.46
N ALA A 306 8.91 -23.17 -34.81
CA ALA A 306 8.22 -22.01 -35.37
C ALA A 306 8.98 -21.41 -36.55
N THR A 307 8.24 -20.93 -37.55
CA THR A 307 8.78 -20.19 -38.70
C THR A 307 7.98 -18.89 -38.90
N PRO A 308 8.63 -17.77 -39.25
CA PRO A 308 7.93 -16.53 -39.58
C PRO A 308 6.92 -16.71 -40.73
N ASP A 309 7.25 -17.53 -41.72
CA ASP A 309 6.38 -17.81 -42.87
C ASP A 309 5.09 -18.51 -42.45
N TYR A 310 5.15 -19.48 -41.54
CA TYR A 310 3.94 -20.11 -41.00
C TYR A 310 3.05 -19.07 -40.32
N LEU A 311 3.63 -18.23 -39.46
CA LEU A 311 2.90 -17.20 -38.72
C LEU A 311 2.22 -16.20 -39.67
N ALA A 312 2.96 -15.73 -40.68
CA ALA A 312 2.44 -14.82 -41.69
C ALA A 312 1.29 -15.46 -42.48
N ASN A 313 1.42 -16.73 -42.87
CA ASN A 313 0.36 -17.46 -43.57
C ASN A 313 -0.88 -17.66 -42.70
N ALA A 314 -0.73 -18.06 -41.44
CA ALA A 314 -1.87 -18.22 -40.52
C ALA A 314 -2.62 -16.90 -40.30
N HIS A 315 -1.90 -15.80 -40.08
CA HIS A 315 -2.49 -14.48 -39.94
C HIS A 315 -3.14 -13.97 -41.23
N ALA A 316 -2.57 -14.26 -42.40
CA ALA A 316 -3.17 -13.93 -43.70
C ALA A 316 -4.50 -14.66 -43.93
N ASN A 317 -4.67 -15.84 -43.34
CA ASN A 317 -5.94 -16.56 -43.32
C ASN A 317 -6.93 -16.04 -42.24
N GLY A 318 -6.52 -15.07 -41.45
CA GLY A 318 -7.32 -14.46 -40.38
C GLY A 318 -7.43 -15.34 -39.12
N TRP A 319 -6.50 -16.28 -38.94
CA TRP A 319 -6.50 -17.18 -37.77
C TRP A 319 -5.64 -16.61 -36.66
N GLN A 320 -6.04 -16.87 -35.41
CA GLN A 320 -5.13 -16.72 -34.27
C GLN A 320 -4.18 -17.92 -34.22
N VAL A 321 -2.94 -17.69 -33.76
CA VAL A 321 -1.95 -18.75 -33.57
C VAL A 321 -1.72 -18.96 -32.08
N TRP A 322 -2.11 -20.12 -31.57
CA TRP A 322 -1.90 -20.51 -30.17
C TRP A 322 -0.84 -21.60 -30.14
N ALA A 323 0.43 -21.22 -30.06
CA ALA A 323 1.53 -22.18 -30.12
C ALA A 323 1.47 -23.17 -28.94
N LEU A 324 1.44 -24.46 -29.25
CA LEU A 324 1.50 -25.50 -28.25
C LEU A 324 2.94 -25.68 -27.77
N PHE A 325 3.07 -25.76 -26.44
CA PHE A 325 4.32 -26.02 -25.73
C PHE A 325 4.21 -27.38 -25.04
N SER A 326 5.00 -28.37 -25.47
CA SER A 326 4.98 -29.73 -24.96
C SER A 326 6.22 -30.05 -24.11
N ASN A 327 6.07 -31.02 -23.21
CA ASN A 327 7.18 -31.65 -22.50
C ASN A 327 7.49 -33.03 -23.11
N ASN A 328 8.65 -33.59 -22.75
CA ASN A 328 8.96 -34.98 -23.06
C ASN A 328 8.10 -35.93 -22.22
N PHE A 329 7.08 -36.52 -22.82
CA PHE A 329 6.15 -37.44 -22.15
C PHE A 329 6.82 -38.72 -21.58
N ASN A 330 8.04 -39.04 -22.01
CA ASN A 330 8.80 -40.18 -21.49
C ASN A 330 9.64 -39.82 -20.25
N ASP A 331 9.80 -38.53 -19.92
CA ASP A 331 10.58 -38.05 -18.77
C ASP A 331 9.73 -37.17 -17.84
N ILE A 332 8.80 -37.82 -17.14
CA ILE A 332 7.92 -37.18 -16.15
C ILE A 332 8.75 -36.52 -15.03
N GLU A 333 9.82 -37.19 -14.59
CA GLU A 333 10.73 -36.67 -13.56
C GLU A 333 11.43 -35.40 -14.03
N GLY A 334 11.94 -35.38 -15.27
CA GLY A 334 12.53 -34.19 -15.88
C GLY A 334 11.58 -32.99 -15.90
N THR A 335 10.32 -33.22 -16.24
CA THR A 335 9.28 -32.17 -16.19
C THR A 335 9.08 -31.65 -14.77
N SER A 336 9.05 -32.55 -13.78
CA SER A 336 8.93 -32.16 -12.36
C SER A 336 10.11 -31.32 -11.88
N ILE A 337 11.35 -31.69 -12.26
CA ILE A 337 12.56 -30.94 -11.90
C ILE A 337 12.48 -29.50 -12.44
N ILE A 338 12.07 -29.34 -13.70
CA ILE A 338 11.93 -28.03 -14.34
C ILE A 338 10.84 -27.22 -13.65
N LEU A 339 9.64 -27.79 -13.48
CA LEU A 339 8.51 -27.07 -12.86
C LEU A 339 8.73 -26.73 -11.39
N ASN A 340 9.64 -27.40 -10.68
CA ASN A 340 9.98 -27.09 -9.29
C ASN A 340 11.20 -26.16 -9.13
N ASN A 341 11.88 -25.77 -10.21
CA ASN A 341 13.05 -24.89 -10.15
C ASN A 341 12.76 -23.57 -10.88
N SER A 342 12.76 -22.45 -10.16
CA SER A 342 12.41 -21.15 -10.77
C SER A 342 13.39 -20.65 -11.82
N ASP A 343 14.67 -21.06 -11.75
CA ASP A 343 15.68 -20.76 -12.78
C ASP A 343 15.45 -21.58 -14.05
N LYS A 344 14.99 -22.82 -13.93
CA LYS A 344 14.68 -23.69 -15.09
C LYS A 344 13.34 -23.38 -15.75
N ARG A 345 12.39 -22.78 -15.02
CA ARG A 345 11.11 -22.31 -15.58
C ARG A 345 11.26 -21.02 -16.40
N GLN A 346 12.32 -20.26 -16.13
CA GLN A 346 12.72 -19.08 -16.91
C GLN A 346 13.41 -19.55 -18.19
#